data_AF-A0A1Y1IM72-F1
#
_entry.id   AF-A0A1Y1IM72-F1
#
_cell.length_a   1.000
_cell.length_b   1.000
_cell.length_c   1.000
_cell.angle_alpha   90.00
_cell.angle_beta   90.00
_cell.angle_gamma   90.00
#
_symmetry.space_group_name_H-M   'P 1'
#
loop_
_entity.id
_entity.type
_entity.pdbx_description
1 polymer ?
#
loop_
_entity_poly.entity_id
_entity_poly.type
_entity_poly.pdbx_seq_one_letter_code
_entity_poly.pdbx_strand_id
1 'polypeptide(L)'
;MPGTLALREIRKYQKSTEPVVLRLSFGRLVALVRSRRTFGGEPRLHRGPLRKAIFRVAHGKRKTLQVKDLDLARRIRGIRDDNNKLPLQREVQHGHSYDKREYYSQLRAGAERWKPPKQIEREEREARERERAAAQEAAQGGAETFKAGEERGKQAGKQGK
;
A
#
# COMPACT_ATOMS: atom_id res chain seq x y z
N MET A 1 37.62 -18.68 -20.35
CA MET A 1 37.57 -18.14 -18.98
C MET A 1 36.27 -18.54 -18.31
N PRO A 2 36.23 -18.71 -16.99
CA PRO A 2 34.98 -18.86 -16.26
C PRO A 2 34.05 -17.70 -16.61
N GLY A 3 32.83 -18.00 -17.07
CA GLY A 3 31.84 -17.00 -17.51
C GLY A 3 31.77 -16.71 -19.01
N THR A 4 32.76 -17.11 -19.83
CA THR A 4 32.70 -16.90 -21.30
C THR A 4 31.56 -17.68 -21.95
N LEU A 5 31.34 -18.93 -21.53
CA LEU A 5 30.23 -19.76 -22.03
C LEU A 5 28.87 -19.18 -21.63
N ALA A 6 28.74 -18.73 -20.38
CA ALA A 6 27.52 -18.11 -19.88
C ALA A 6 27.14 -16.86 -20.69
N LEU A 7 28.11 -15.98 -21.02
CA LEU A 7 27.85 -14.82 -21.86
C LEU A 7 27.42 -15.20 -23.29
N ARG A 8 28.03 -16.25 -23.86
CA ARG A 8 27.66 -16.77 -25.19
C ARG A 8 26.22 -17.29 -25.20
N GLU A 9 25.83 -18.05 -24.17
CA GLU A 9 24.48 -18.57 -24.01
C GLU A 9 23.45 -17.46 -23.79
N ILE A 10 23.74 -16.48 -22.93
CA ILE A 10 22.87 -15.32 -22.72
C ILE A 10 22.60 -14.60 -24.04
N ARG A 11 23.64 -14.35 -24.84
CA ARG A 11 23.48 -13.71 -26.16
C ARG A 11 22.66 -14.57 -27.13
N LYS A 12 22.90 -15.89 -27.16
CA LYS A 12 22.14 -16.84 -27.98
C LYS A 12 20.64 -16.80 -27.65
N TYR A 13 20.28 -16.96 -26.37
CA TYR A 13 18.88 -17.03 -25.92
C TYR A 13 18.17 -15.68 -25.87
N GLN A 14 18.91 -14.56 -25.84
CA GLN A 14 18.32 -13.24 -25.98
C GLN A 14 18.05 -12.86 -27.44
N LYS A 15 18.77 -13.47 -28.39
CA LYS A 15 18.58 -13.24 -29.83
C LYS A 15 17.48 -14.13 -30.42
N SER A 16 17.33 -15.36 -29.93
CA SER A 16 16.27 -16.27 -30.38
C SER A 16 14.98 -16.13 -29.57
N THR A 17 13.87 -16.59 -30.14
CA THR A 17 12.55 -16.68 -29.48
C THR A 17 12.07 -18.12 -29.33
N GLU A 18 12.96 -19.09 -29.56
CA GLU A 18 12.67 -20.51 -29.40
C GLU A 18 12.29 -20.85 -27.95
N PRO A 19 11.37 -21.82 -27.74
CA PRO A 19 10.98 -22.22 -26.40
C PRO A 19 12.17 -22.84 -25.66
N VAL A 20 12.53 -22.25 -24.52
CA VAL A 20 13.63 -22.72 -23.66
C VAL A 20 13.28 -24.01 -22.90
N VAL A 21 11.98 -24.30 -22.77
CA VAL A 21 11.45 -25.50 -22.10
C VAL A 21 10.80 -26.41 -23.14
N LEU A 22 11.01 -27.72 -23.02
CA LEU A 22 10.42 -28.72 -23.89
C LEU A 22 8.87 -28.65 -23.86
N ARG A 23 8.26 -28.59 -25.05
CA ARG A 23 6.80 -28.41 -25.19
C ARG A 23 6.01 -29.56 -24.57
N LEU A 24 6.48 -30.81 -24.74
CA LEU A 24 5.77 -32.00 -24.28
C LEU A 24 5.73 -32.12 -22.75
N SER A 25 6.88 -31.94 -22.07
CA SER A 25 6.93 -32.02 -20.61
C SER A 25 6.17 -30.87 -19.95
N PHE A 26 6.27 -29.66 -20.51
CA PHE A 26 5.50 -28.51 -20.03
C PHE A 26 3.99 -28.71 -20.26
N GLY A 27 3.57 -29.24 -21.41
CA GLY A 27 2.17 -29.57 -21.69
C GLY A 27 1.59 -30.59 -20.70
N ARG A 28 2.34 -31.66 -20.39
CA ARG A 28 1.96 -32.64 -19.36
C ARG A 28 1.82 -32.00 -17.98
N LEU A 29 2.75 -31.10 -17.62
CA LEU A 29 2.69 -30.37 -16.34
C LEU A 29 1.45 -29.49 -16.26
N VAL A 30 1.11 -28.75 -17.32
CA VAL A 30 -0.07 -27.90 -17.35
C VAL A 30 -1.35 -28.73 -17.20
N ALA A 31 -1.45 -29.86 -17.90
CA ALA A 31 -2.58 -30.78 -17.77
C ALA A 31 -2.71 -31.35 -16.34
N LEU A 32 -1.59 -31.72 -15.71
CA LEU A 32 -1.57 -32.20 -14.32
C LEU A 32 -2.00 -31.12 -13.32
N VAL A 33 -1.58 -29.88 -13.50
CA VAL A 33 -1.99 -28.77 -12.61
C VAL A 33 -3.46 -28.41 -12.82
N ARG A 34 -3.93 -28.43 -14.07
CA ARG A 34 -5.34 -28.22 -14.44
C ARG A 34 -6.24 -29.29 -13.83
N SER A 35 -5.86 -30.56 -13.88
CA SER A 35 -6.67 -31.64 -13.30
C SER A 35 -6.75 -31.57 -11.77
N ARG A 36 -5.69 -31.08 -11.10
CA ARG A 36 -5.66 -30.89 -9.63
C ARG A 36 -6.47 -29.70 -9.14
N ARG A 37 -6.67 -28.66 -9.95
CA ARG A 37 -7.47 -27.48 -9.58
C ARG A 37 -8.87 -27.59 -10.20
N THR A 38 -9.85 -27.99 -9.39
CA THR A 38 -11.28 -28.02 -9.76
C THR A 38 -11.93 -26.64 -9.91
N PHE A 39 -11.20 -25.55 -9.62
CA PHE A 39 -11.71 -24.18 -9.65
C PHE A 39 -11.29 -23.45 -10.93
N GLY A 40 -12.27 -22.87 -11.62
CA GLY A 40 -12.18 -22.18 -12.93
C GLY A 40 -11.37 -20.88 -12.95
N GLY A 41 -10.23 -20.82 -12.27
CA GLY A 41 -9.28 -19.72 -12.40
C GLY A 41 -8.35 -19.93 -13.60
N GLU A 42 -8.30 -18.95 -14.50
CA GLU A 42 -7.29 -18.87 -15.57
C GLU A 42 -5.87 -18.93 -14.97
N PRO A 43 -4.99 -19.84 -15.42
CA PRO A 43 -3.62 -19.92 -14.92
C PRO A 43 -2.84 -18.66 -15.34
N ARG A 44 -2.58 -17.75 -14.39
CA ARG A 44 -1.77 -16.55 -14.62
C ARG A 44 -0.28 -16.88 -14.55
N LEU A 45 0.35 -17.05 -15.70
CA LEU A 45 1.80 -17.17 -15.78
C LEU A 45 2.46 -15.78 -15.61
N HIS A 46 3.05 -15.53 -14.44
CA HIS A 46 3.76 -14.27 -14.19
C HIS A 46 5.07 -14.21 -14.98
N ARG A 47 5.10 -13.37 -16.02
CA ARG A 47 6.29 -13.20 -16.86
C ARG A 47 7.38 -12.40 -16.13
N GLY A 48 8.57 -12.98 -16.03
CA GLY A 48 9.83 -12.27 -15.80
C GLY A 48 10.30 -12.01 -14.36
N PRO A 49 10.05 -12.84 -13.32
CA PRO A 49 10.61 -12.61 -11.97
C PRO A 49 12.14 -12.49 -11.97
N LEU A 50 12.81 -13.22 -12.87
CA LEU A 50 14.27 -13.27 -13.01
C LEU A 50 14.92 -11.90 -13.22
N ARG A 51 14.35 -11.01 -14.05
CA ARG A 51 14.95 -9.68 -14.29
C ARG A 51 15.07 -8.84 -13.02
N LYS A 52 14.06 -8.90 -12.15
CA LYS A 52 14.08 -8.14 -10.88
C LYS A 52 15.01 -8.80 -9.86
N ALA A 53 15.12 -10.12 -9.87
CA ALA A 53 16.10 -10.83 -9.04
C ALA A 53 17.55 -10.50 -9.46
N ILE A 54 17.83 -10.41 -10.76
CA ILE A 54 19.17 -10.02 -11.26
C ILE A 54 19.57 -8.62 -10.75
N PHE A 55 18.64 -7.67 -10.74
CA PHE A 55 18.90 -6.34 -10.18
C PHE A 55 19.25 -6.37 -8.68
N ARG A 56 18.58 -7.23 -7.89
CA ARG A 56 18.89 -7.42 -6.46
C ARG A 56 20.28 -8.00 -6.24
N VAL A 57 20.68 -8.97 -7.08
CA VAL A 57 22.02 -9.58 -7.05
C VAL A 57 23.10 -8.52 -7.31
N ALA A 58 22.92 -7.71 -8.35
CA ALA A 58 23.83 -6.60 -8.68
C ALA A 58 23.88 -5.55 -7.55
N HIS A 59 22.73 -5.16 -6.99
CA HIS A 59 22.68 -4.24 -5.84
C HIS A 59 23.41 -4.80 -4.61
N GLY A 60 23.38 -6.11 -4.41
CA GLY A 60 24.11 -6.80 -3.34
C GLY A 60 25.59 -7.08 -3.67
N LYS A 61 26.14 -6.53 -4.78
CA LYS A 61 27.51 -6.77 -5.27
C LYS A 61 27.84 -8.26 -5.51
N ARG A 62 26.83 -9.10 -5.67
CA ARG A 62 26.97 -10.54 -5.95
C ARG A 62 26.84 -10.80 -7.46
N LYS A 63 27.33 -11.95 -7.92
CA LYS A 63 27.17 -12.44 -9.31
C LYS A 63 26.36 -13.74 -9.40
N THR A 64 25.93 -14.26 -8.26
CA THR A 64 25.18 -15.53 -8.11
C THR A 64 23.77 -15.24 -7.63
N LEU A 65 22.75 -15.75 -8.34
CA LEU A 65 21.35 -15.68 -7.93
C LEU A 65 21.09 -16.61 -6.74
N GLN A 66 20.36 -16.12 -5.73
CA GLN A 66 19.92 -16.90 -4.58
C GLN A 66 18.39 -16.82 -4.42
N VAL A 67 17.82 -17.76 -3.65
CA VAL A 67 16.36 -17.84 -3.40
C VAL A 67 15.82 -16.53 -2.82
N LYS A 68 16.55 -15.92 -1.87
CA LYS A 68 16.21 -14.63 -1.26
C LYS A 68 16.04 -13.49 -2.28
N ASP A 69 16.78 -13.53 -3.39
CA ASP A 69 16.70 -12.52 -4.46
C ASP A 69 15.40 -12.66 -5.26
N LEU A 70 14.94 -13.91 -5.47
CA LEU A 70 13.66 -14.20 -6.11
C LEU A 70 12.49 -13.84 -5.18
N ASP A 71 12.56 -14.20 -3.91
CA ASP A 71 11.48 -13.93 -2.94
C ASP A 71 11.27 -12.42 -2.78
N LEU A 72 12.38 -11.70 -2.66
CA LEU A 72 12.34 -10.24 -2.59
C LEU A 72 11.85 -9.61 -3.89
N ALA A 73 12.20 -10.17 -5.05
CA ALA A 73 11.69 -9.72 -6.34
C ALA A 73 10.17 -9.94 -6.49
N ARG A 74 9.64 -11.06 -5.97
CA ARG A 74 8.19 -11.34 -5.93
C ARG A 74 7.46 -10.37 -5.00
N ARG A 75 8.04 -10.10 -3.82
CA ARG A 75 7.51 -9.15 -2.84
C ARG A 75 7.37 -7.73 -3.38
N ILE A 76 8.41 -7.18 -4.02
CA ILE A 76 8.35 -5.82 -4.61
C ILE A 76 7.27 -5.74 -5.70
N ARG A 77 7.07 -6.83 -6.45
CA ARG A 77 6.02 -6.90 -7.48
C ARG A 77 4.60 -7.02 -6.92
N GLY A 78 4.46 -7.22 -5.60
CA GLY A 78 3.16 -7.49 -4.98
C GLY A 78 2.60 -8.88 -5.33
N ILE A 79 3.43 -9.82 -5.82
CA ILE A 79 3.00 -11.21 -6.04
C ILE A 79 2.95 -11.88 -4.67
N ARG A 80 1.73 -12.16 -4.21
CA ARG A 80 1.45 -12.86 -2.95
C ARG A 80 1.30 -14.36 -3.22
N ASP A 81 1.61 -15.18 -2.22
CA ASP A 81 1.35 -16.62 -2.29
C ASP A 81 -0.16 -16.89 -2.15
N ASP A 82 -0.60 -18.13 -2.42
CA ASP A 82 -2.02 -18.54 -2.37
C ASP A 82 -2.69 -18.21 -1.00
N ASN A 83 -1.89 -18.08 0.07
CA ASN A 83 -2.32 -17.67 1.42
C ASN A 83 -2.25 -16.15 1.67
N ASN A 84 -2.12 -15.32 0.63
CA ASN A 84 -1.95 -13.87 0.72
C ASN A 84 -0.70 -13.42 1.52
N LYS A 85 0.24 -14.34 1.78
CA LYS A 85 1.50 -14.10 2.50
C LYS A 85 2.63 -13.73 1.53
N LEU A 86 3.66 -13.05 2.04
CA LEU A 86 4.85 -12.68 1.28
C LEU A 86 5.92 -13.79 1.45
N PRO A 87 6.62 -14.21 0.38
CA PRO A 87 7.43 -15.43 0.34
C PRO A 87 8.67 -15.46 1.28
N LEU A 88 8.95 -14.39 2.02
CA LEU A 88 10.01 -14.33 3.04
C LEU A 88 9.51 -14.56 4.48
N GLN A 89 8.21 -14.77 4.68
CA GLN A 89 7.71 -15.35 5.93
C GLN A 89 7.92 -16.87 5.87
N ARG A 90 9.18 -17.33 6.02
CA ARG A 90 9.34 -18.44 6.96
C ARG A 90 8.68 -17.94 8.25
N GLU A 91 7.89 -18.78 8.89
CA GLU A 91 7.53 -18.55 10.28
C GLU A 91 8.86 -18.45 11.03
N VAL A 92 9.40 -17.23 11.14
CA VAL A 92 10.13 -16.89 12.33
C VAL A 92 9.09 -17.14 13.40
N GLN A 93 9.31 -18.17 14.21
CA GLN A 93 8.62 -18.28 15.48
C GLN A 93 8.98 -16.99 16.23
N HIS A 94 8.25 -15.92 15.97
CA HIS A 94 8.05 -14.93 17.01
C HIS A 94 7.24 -15.72 18.01
N GLY A 95 7.90 -16.23 19.05
CA GLY A 95 7.26 -16.87 20.21
C GLY A 95 6.30 -15.94 20.94
N HIS A 96 5.93 -14.81 20.33
CA HIS A 96 4.94 -13.87 20.77
C HIS A 96 4.03 -13.55 19.58
N SER A 97 2.77 -13.96 19.73
CA SER A 97 1.66 -13.29 19.07
C SER A 97 1.77 -11.81 19.43
N TYR A 98 2.10 -10.96 18.45
CA TYR A 98 2.02 -9.52 18.63
C TYR A 98 0.54 -9.14 18.77
N ASP A 99 0.02 -9.13 20.00
CA ASP A 99 -1.23 -8.47 20.29
C ASP A 99 -0.97 -6.96 20.22
N LYS A 100 -1.42 -6.34 19.12
CA LYS A 100 -1.26 -4.89 18.91
C LYS A 100 -1.85 -4.08 20.07
N ARG A 101 -2.80 -4.63 20.82
CA ARG A 101 -3.41 -3.96 21.98
C ARG A 101 -2.40 -3.64 23.08
N GLU A 102 -1.43 -4.52 23.35
CA GLU A 102 -0.40 -4.30 24.38
C GLU A 102 0.66 -3.28 23.96
N TYR A 103 0.98 -3.19 22.67
CA TYR A 103 1.97 -2.21 22.18
C TYR A 103 1.42 -0.79 22.17
N TYR A 104 0.13 -0.62 21.84
CA TYR A 104 -0.51 0.71 21.83
C TYR A 104 -1.07 1.14 23.20
N SER A 105 -1.07 0.29 24.21
CA SER A 105 -1.51 0.66 25.57
C SER A 105 -0.45 1.46 26.35
N GLN A 106 0.83 1.30 25.99
CA GLN A 106 1.97 1.97 26.64
C GLN A 106 2.35 3.30 25.99
N LEU A 107 1.76 3.63 24.83
CA LEU A 107 1.84 4.98 24.29
C LEU A 107 0.99 5.88 25.17
N ARG A 108 1.68 6.53 26.13
CA ARG A 108 1.19 7.60 26.99
C ARG A 108 0.10 8.38 26.25
N ALA A 109 -1.04 8.63 26.91
CA ALA A 109 -2.23 9.30 26.37
C ALA A 109 -2.02 10.74 25.84
N GLY A 110 -0.80 11.12 25.47
CA GLY A 110 -0.42 12.37 24.82
C GLY A 110 0.79 12.22 23.87
N ALA A 111 1.14 11.02 23.41
CA ALA A 111 2.16 10.87 22.37
C ALA A 111 1.59 11.33 21.01
N GLU A 112 1.98 12.52 20.57
CA GLU A 112 1.56 13.07 19.27
C GLU A 112 1.95 12.09 18.16
N ARG A 113 0.93 11.47 17.54
CA ARG A 113 1.10 10.63 16.37
C ARG A 113 1.76 11.48 15.28
N TRP A 114 2.96 11.08 14.84
CA TRP A 114 3.67 11.76 13.76
C TRP A 114 2.75 11.97 12.55
N LYS A 115 2.56 13.23 12.17
CA LYS A 115 1.77 13.62 11.00
C LYS A 115 2.72 14.00 9.85
N PRO A 116 2.44 13.56 8.62
CA PRO A 116 3.17 14.05 7.45
C PRO A 116 3.06 15.58 7.32
N PRO A 117 4.10 16.31 6.90
CA PRO A 117 4.08 17.78 6.81
C PRO A 117 2.89 18.35 6.01
N LYS A 118 2.55 17.70 4.89
CA LYS A 118 1.39 18.09 4.06
C LYS A 118 0.04 17.97 4.77
N GLN A 119 -0.06 17.06 5.74
CA GLN A 119 -1.27 16.88 6.53
C GLN A 119 -1.41 18.00 7.56
N ILE A 120 -0.29 18.46 8.13
CA ILE A 120 -0.24 19.60 9.05
C ILE A 120 -0.67 20.88 8.33
N GLU A 121 -0.08 21.15 7.16
CA GLU A 121 -0.44 22.32 6.33
C GLU A 121 -1.93 22.32 5.92
N ARG A 122 -2.47 21.13 5.63
CA ARG A 122 -3.89 20.98 5.28
C ARG A 122 -4.80 21.25 6.49
N GLU A 123 -4.47 20.69 7.65
CA GLU A 123 -5.24 20.89 8.88
C GLU A 123 -5.18 22.35 9.34
N GLU A 124 -4.04 23.04 9.20
CA GLU A 124 -3.92 24.47 9.48
C GLU A 124 -4.76 25.34 8.55
N ARG A 125 -4.81 25.00 7.26
CA ARG A 125 -5.67 25.70 6.30
C ARG A 125 -7.15 25.50 6.62
N GLU A 126 -7.56 24.27 6.91
CA GLU A 126 -8.93 23.95 7.29
C GLU A 126 -9.31 24.62 8.62
N ALA A 127 -8.38 24.75 9.58
CA ALA A 127 -8.60 25.48 10.83
C ALA A 127 -8.80 26.98 10.61
N ARG A 128 -7.98 27.61 9.75
CA ARG A 128 -8.15 29.03 9.38
C ARG A 128 -9.46 29.29 8.65
N GLU A 129 -9.90 28.35 7.80
CA GLU A 129 -11.19 28.43 7.11
C GLU A 129 -12.36 28.28 8.10
N ARG A 130 -12.25 27.38 9.09
CA ARG A 130 -13.24 27.24 10.17
C ARG A 130 -13.31 28.46 11.08
N GLU A 131 -12.18 29.06 11.42
CA GLU A 131 -12.16 30.28 12.23
C GLU A 131 -12.80 31.46 11.49
N ARG A 132 -12.54 31.58 10.18
CA ARG A 132 -13.20 32.58 9.32
C ARG A 132 -14.70 32.33 9.20
N ALA A 133 -15.11 31.07 9.04
CA ALA A 133 -16.53 30.71 8.99
C ALA A 133 -17.23 30.99 10.32
N ALA A 134 -16.61 30.62 11.46
CA ALA A 134 -17.14 30.91 12.79
C ALA A 134 -17.22 32.42 13.07
N ALA A 135 -16.25 33.22 12.60
CA ALA A 135 -16.29 34.68 12.70
C ALA A 135 -17.41 35.28 11.82
N GLN A 136 -17.66 34.71 10.64
CA GLN A 136 -18.77 35.11 9.76
C GLN A 136 -20.13 34.73 10.36
N GLU A 137 -20.26 33.54 10.93
CA GLU A 137 -21.47 33.10 11.63
C GLU A 137 -21.73 33.92 12.90
N ALA A 138 -20.69 34.28 13.66
CA ALA A 138 -20.82 35.17 14.82
C ALA A 138 -21.26 36.59 14.41
N ALA A 139 -20.77 37.10 13.27
CA ALA A 139 -21.21 38.37 12.71
C ALA A 139 -22.67 38.32 12.21
N GLN A 140 -23.11 37.19 11.64
CA GLN A 140 -24.48 36.99 11.19
C GLN A 140 -25.46 36.79 12.36
N GLY A 141 -25.11 35.97 13.36
CA GLY A 141 -25.91 35.78 14.58
C GLY A 141 -26.01 37.04 15.44
N GLY A 142 -24.97 37.87 15.45
CA GLY A 142 -25.01 39.20 16.08
C GLY A 142 -26.00 40.16 15.38
N ALA A 143 -26.15 40.06 14.06
CA ALA A 143 -27.10 40.87 13.29
C ALA A 143 -28.56 40.41 13.45
N GLU A 144 -28.79 39.10 13.60
CA GLU A 144 -30.13 38.54 13.82
C GLU A 144 -30.65 38.80 15.23
N THR A 145 -29.79 38.74 16.25
CA THR A 145 -30.15 39.06 17.64
C THR A 145 -30.49 40.54 17.83
N PHE A 146 -29.80 41.45 17.13
CA PHE A 146 -30.14 42.88 17.12
C PHE A 146 -31.50 43.18 16.47
N LYS A 147 -31.81 42.57 15.32
CA LYS A 147 -33.13 42.72 14.68
C LYS A 147 -34.27 42.14 15.52
N ALA A 148 -34.06 41.00 16.20
CA ALA A 148 -35.04 40.40 17.09
C ALA A 148 -35.32 41.24 18.36
N GLY A 149 -34.34 42.01 18.84
CA GLY A 149 -34.51 42.97 19.94
C GLY A 149 -35.32 44.20 19.54
N GLU A 150 -35.12 44.71 18.33
CA GLU A 150 -35.84 45.88 17.80
C GLU A 150 -37.33 45.60 17.55
N GLU A 151 -37.68 44.39 17.08
CA GLU A 151 -39.08 44.00 16.87
C GLU A 151 -39.85 43.79 18.19
N ARG A 152 -39.20 43.27 19.25
CA ARG A 152 -39.83 43.14 20.58
C ARG A 152 -40.10 44.49 21.24
N GLY A 153 -39.22 45.48 21.04
CA GLY A 153 -39.42 46.84 21.52
C GLY A 153 -40.62 47.54 20.87
N LYS A 154 -40.91 47.26 19.59
CA LYS A 154 -42.06 47.81 18.86
C LYS A 154 -43.40 47.18 19.24
N GLN A 155 -43.42 45.93 19.72
CA GLN A 155 -44.64 45.26 20.20
C GLN A 155 -45.03 45.68 21.63
N ALA A 156 -44.05 45.94 22.51
CA ALA A 156 -44.33 46.40 23.88
C ALA A 156 -44.94 47.82 23.95
N GLY A 157 -44.69 48.68 22.95
CA GLY A 157 -45.28 50.01 22.85
C GLY A 157 -46.74 50.07 22.41
N LYS A 158 -47.38 48.93 22.07
CA LYS A 158 -48.76 48.87 21.55
C LYS A 158 -49.82 48.42 22.57
N GLN A 159 -49.45 48.10 23.81
CA GLN A 159 -50.38 47.68 24.87
C GLN A 159 -50.58 48.73 26.00
N GLY A 160 -50.07 49.95 25.81
CA GLY A 160 -50.23 51.06 26.76
C GLY A 160 -50.91 52.28 26.13
N LYS A 161 -52.18 52.15 25.76
CA LYS A 161 -53.14 53.25 25.59
C LYS A 161 -54.54 52.74 25.89
#